data_AF-A0AAV5F534-F1
#
_entry.id   AF-A0AAV5F534-F1
#
_cell.length_a   1.000
_cell.length_b   1.000
_cell.length_c   1.000
_cell.angle_alpha   90.00
_cell.angle_beta   90.00
_cell.angle_gamma   90.00
#
_symmetry.space_group_name_H-M   'P 1'
#
loop_
_entity.id
_entity.type
_entity.pdbx_description
1 polymer ?
#
loop_
_entity_poly.entity_id
_entity_poly.type
_entity_poly.pdbx_seq_one_letter_code
_entity_poly.pdbx_strand_id
1 'polypeptide(L)'
;MRDLFVPPTPAPHPPCALLFAQVTRLRCGGVVLGLALHHFVVDARSAAHFVETWASIARGDDDTAAHAPVPPCFDHRLLAARPGPARAVAFDHPEYKPEPEPPVHAVAAGSTYASTIITLTKAQVSALKSRCAGASTFRAVTALVWQCACRARSLPPDA
;
A
#
# COMPACT_ATOMS: atom_id res chain seq x y z
N MET A 1 14.77 -23.86 14.87
CA MET A 1 13.44 -23.36 14.46
C MET A 1 13.42 -21.85 14.14
N ARG A 2 14.47 -21.09 14.45
CA ARG A 2 14.55 -19.64 14.16
C ARG A 2 14.97 -19.30 12.72
N ASP A 3 15.48 -20.26 11.96
CA ASP A 3 16.09 -20.02 10.65
C ASP A 3 15.13 -20.21 9.45
N LEU A 4 13.84 -20.44 9.68
CA LEU A 4 12.89 -20.81 8.62
C LEU A 4 11.98 -19.69 8.10
N PHE A 5 11.96 -18.52 8.73
CA PHE A 5 11.01 -17.44 8.37
C PHE A 5 11.66 -16.15 7.85
N VAL A 6 12.99 -16.08 7.84
CA VAL A 6 13.72 -14.94 7.27
C VAL A 6 14.69 -15.48 6.22
N PRO A 7 14.45 -15.24 4.92
CA PRO A 7 15.44 -15.54 3.90
C PRO A 7 16.76 -14.83 4.24
N PRO A 8 17.91 -15.53 4.26
CA PRO A 8 19.18 -14.86 4.48
C PRO A 8 19.42 -13.86 3.33
N THR A 9 19.62 -12.59 3.66
CA THR A 9 20.05 -11.58 2.69
C THR A 9 21.54 -11.80 2.40
N PRO A 10 21.94 -12.14 1.16
CA PRO A 10 23.35 -12.28 0.84
C PRO A 10 24.08 -10.94 0.98
N ALA A 11 25.32 -10.99 1.49
CA ALA A 11 26.22 -9.83 1.52
C ALA A 11 26.36 -9.25 0.10
N PRO A 12 26.40 -7.91 -0.06
CA PRO A 12 26.87 -6.92 0.92
C PRO A 12 25.73 -6.23 1.70
N HIS A 13 24.50 -6.69 1.62
CA HIS A 13 23.38 -5.96 2.22
C HIS A 13 23.28 -6.24 3.73
N PRO A 14 23.37 -5.22 4.59
CA PRO A 14 23.18 -5.38 6.03
C PRO A 14 21.78 -5.92 6.33
N PRO A 15 21.56 -6.57 7.49
CA PRO A 15 20.24 -7.04 7.90
C PRO A 15 19.23 -5.90 7.81
N CYS A 16 18.21 -6.09 6.98
CA CYS A 16 17.16 -5.10 6.75
C CYS A 16 16.04 -5.30 7.78
N ALA A 17 15.72 -4.27 8.55
CA ALA A 17 14.59 -4.31 9.47
C ALA A 17 13.27 -4.34 8.68
N LEU A 18 12.49 -5.40 8.88
CA LEU A 18 11.22 -5.61 8.17
C LEU A 18 10.03 -4.91 8.86
N LEU A 19 10.15 -4.65 10.16
CA LEU A 19 9.12 -4.02 10.99
C LEU A 19 9.77 -3.17 12.09
N PHE A 20 9.27 -1.96 12.26
CA PHE A 20 9.40 -1.15 13.47
C PHE A 20 8.02 -0.84 14.03
N ALA A 21 7.88 -0.88 15.34
CA ALA A 21 6.67 -0.49 16.05
C ALA A 21 7.00 0.52 17.15
N GLN A 22 6.21 1.59 17.23
CA GLN A 22 6.33 2.63 18.23
C GLN A 22 4.99 2.86 18.93
N VAL A 23 5.01 2.84 20.27
CA VAL A 23 3.87 3.22 21.09
C VAL A 23 4.13 4.59 21.71
N THR A 24 3.33 5.57 21.34
CA THR A 24 3.41 6.94 21.87
C THR A 24 2.22 7.21 22.78
N ARG A 25 2.48 7.45 24.07
CA ARG A 25 1.46 7.87 25.04
C ARG A 25 1.33 9.38 25.01
N LEU A 26 0.12 9.87 24.77
CA LEU A 26 -0.20 11.29 24.70
C LEU A 26 -0.52 11.84 26.10
N ARG A 27 -0.31 13.15 26.30
CA ARG A 27 -0.59 13.82 27.58
C ARG A 27 -2.06 13.73 28.01
N CYS A 28 -2.98 13.57 27.06
CA CYS A 28 -4.41 13.40 27.32
C CYS A 28 -4.81 11.97 27.72
N GLY A 29 -3.85 11.05 27.89
CA GLY A 29 -4.10 9.64 28.17
C GLY A 29 -4.36 8.78 26.92
N GLY A 30 -4.49 9.39 25.74
CA GLY A 30 -4.57 8.68 24.46
C GLY A 30 -3.26 7.95 24.11
N VAL A 31 -3.35 6.95 23.22
CA VAL A 31 -2.20 6.17 22.74
C VAL A 31 -2.21 6.12 21.22
N VAL A 32 -1.03 6.31 20.62
CA VAL A 32 -0.80 6.15 19.18
C VAL A 32 0.15 4.98 18.95
N LEU A 33 -0.24 4.05 18.08
CA LEU A 33 0.62 2.99 17.58
C LEU A 33 1.07 3.36 16.15
N GLY A 34 2.38 3.59 15.99
CA GLY A 34 3.01 3.82 14.69
C GLY A 34 3.76 2.58 14.22
N LEU A 35 3.60 2.22 12.94
CA LEU A 35 4.28 1.08 12.31
C LEU A 35 5.06 1.54 11.09
N ALA A 36 6.30 1.05 10.95
CA ALA A 36 7.05 1.13 9.70
C ALA A 36 7.33 -0.29 9.23
N LEU A 37 6.80 -0.62 8.06
CA LEU A 37 6.79 -1.96 7.48
C LEU A 37 7.55 -1.92 6.15
N HIS A 38 8.49 -2.84 5.94
CA HIS A 38 9.25 -2.87 4.70
C HIS A 38 8.38 -3.40 3.54
N HIS A 39 8.06 -2.55 2.57
CA HIS A 39 7.07 -2.85 1.51
C HIS A 39 7.42 -4.07 0.63
N PHE A 40 8.68 -4.51 0.61
CA PHE A 40 9.09 -5.76 -0.08
C PHE A 40 8.39 -7.01 0.46
N VAL A 41 8.08 -7.06 1.76
CA VAL A 41 7.50 -8.26 2.40
C VAL A 41 5.99 -8.15 2.63
N VAL A 42 5.38 -7.01 2.29
CA VAL A 42 4.02 -6.67 2.71
C VAL A 42 3.35 -5.74 1.72
N ASP A 43 2.09 -6.03 1.43
CA ASP A 43 1.16 -5.16 0.74
C ASP A 43 0.14 -4.56 1.74
N ALA A 44 -0.74 -3.66 1.28
CA ALA A 44 -1.72 -3.03 2.17
C ALA A 44 -2.63 -4.06 2.88
N ARG A 45 -2.96 -5.17 2.23
CA ARG A 45 -3.86 -6.18 2.78
C ARG A 45 -3.19 -7.03 3.85
N SER A 46 -1.98 -7.50 3.60
CA SER A 46 -1.17 -8.26 4.55
C SER A 46 -0.73 -7.39 5.73
N ALA A 47 -0.49 -6.08 5.53
CA ALA A 47 -0.27 -5.14 6.64
C ALA A 47 -1.50 -5.03 7.54
N ALA A 48 -2.69 -4.84 6.97
CA ALA A 48 -3.93 -4.80 7.75
C ALA A 48 -4.19 -6.11 8.50
N HIS A 49 -3.99 -7.24 7.82
CA HIS A 49 -4.11 -8.57 8.42
C HIS A 49 -3.15 -8.76 9.59
N PHE A 50 -1.89 -8.33 9.44
CA PHE A 50 -0.90 -8.36 10.53
C PHE A 50 -1.38 -7.59 11.77
N VAL A 51 -1.90 -6.37 11.57
CA VAL A 51 -2.41 -5.54 12.68
C VAL A 51 -3.63 -6.19 13.34
N GLU A 52 -4.54 -6.77 12.55
CA GLU A 52 -5.73 -7.48 13.06
C GLU A 52 -5.32 -8.71 13.89
N THR A 53 -4.41 -9.53 13.37
CA THR A 53 -3.84 -10.68 14.09
C THR A 53 -3.14 -10.24 15.37
N TRP A 54 -2.30 -9.20 15.32
CA TRP A 54 -1.62 -8.70 16.51
C TRP A 54 -2.62 -8.20 17.56
N ALA A 55 -3.66 -7.48 17.14
CA ALA A 55 -4.71 -7.00 18.04
C ALA A 55 -5.51 -8.16 18.67
N SER A 56 -5.78 -9.23 17.90
CA SER A 56 -6.44 -10.45 18.39
C SER A 56 -5.62 -11.13 19.48
N ILE A 57 -4.33 -11.35 19.22
CA ILE A 57 -3.40 -11.94 20.20
C ILE A 57 -3.30 -11.07 21.45
N ALA A 58 -3.21 -9.75 21.29
CA ALA A 58 -3.09 -8.82 22.41
C ALA A 58 -4.33 -8.79 23.32
N ARG A 59 -5.51 -9.17 22.81
CA ARG A 59 -6.74 -9.31 23.60
C ARG A 59 -6.87 -10.68 24.28
N GLY A 60 -6.06 -11.66 23.88
CA GLY A 60 -6.19 -13.04 24.33
C GLY A 60 -7.35 -13.79 23.66
N ASP A 61 -7.71 -13.41 22.43
CA ASP A 61 -8.83 -14.01 21.68
C ASP A 61 -8.53 -15.42 21.13
N ASP A 62 -7.53 -16.12 21.68
CA ASP A 62 -6.96 -17.37 21.13
C ASP A 62 -7.97 -18.53 20.99
N ASP A 63 -9.12 -18.46 21.68
CA ASP A 63 -10.12 -19.54 21.78
C ASP A 63 -11.46 -19.30 21.06
N THR A 64 -11.71 -18.12 20.46
CA THR A 64 -12.98 -17.88 19.74
C THR A 64 -12.79 -17.97 18.23
N ALA A 65 -13.03 -19.16 17.67
CA ALA A 65 -12.99 -19.45 16.24
C ALA A 65 -13.86 -18.52 15.35
N ALA A 66 -14.75 -17.72 15.95
CA ALA A 66 -15.57 -16.74 15.26
C ALA A 66 -14.84 -15.44 14.87
N HIS A 67 -13.70 -15.11 15.49
CA HIS A 67 -12.99 -13.83 15.27
C HIS A 67 -11.48 -13.96 14.99
N ALA A 68 -10.93 -15.17 15.00
CA ALA A 68 -9.51 -15.35 14.69
C ALA A 68 -9.24 -15.08 13.19
N PRO A 69 -8.31 -14.18 12.83
CA PRO A 69 -7.92 -13.97 11.45
C PRO A 69 -7.35 -15.25 10.83
N VAL A 70 -7.63 -15.45 9.54
CA VAL A 70 -7.19 -16.66 8.81
C VAL A 70 -5.66 -16.77 8.90
N PRO A 71 -5.10 -17.94 9.27
CA PRO A 71 -3.65 -18.10 9.33
C PRO A 71 -2.96 -17.72 8.00
N PRO A 72 -1.82 -17.01 8.04
CA PRO A 72 -1.11 -16.63 6.84
C PRO A 72 -0.62 -17.87 6.07
N CYS A 73 -0.75 -17.84 4.75
CA CYS A 73 -0.19 -18.86 3.88
C CYS A 73 1.18 -18.43 3.37
N PHE A 74 2.21 -19.22 3.68
CA PHE A 74 3.60 -18.98 3.23
C PHE A 74 4.01 -19.88 2.05
N ASP A 75 3.08 -20.64 1.48
CA ASP A 75 3.37 -21.44 0.28
C ASP A 75 3.34 -20.57 -0.98
N HIS A 76 4.48 -19.94 -1.29
CA HIS A 76 4.65 -19.12 -2.47
C HIS A 76 4.54 -19.89 -3.79
N ARG A 77 4.54 -21.24 -3.76
CA ARG A 77 4.38 -22.06 -4.98
C ARG A 77 2.99 -21.91 -5.58
N LEU A 78 2.00 -21.53 -4.77
CA LEU A 78 0.65 -21.19 -5.24
C LEU A 78 0.63 -19.99 -6.20
N LEU A 79 1.66 -19.13 -6.14
CA LEU A 79 1.84 -17.98 -7.02
C LEU A 79 2.82 -18.25 -8.17
N ALA A 80 3.37 -19.47 -8.26
CA ALA A 80 4.32 -19.81 -9.31
C ALA A 80 3.65 -19.70 -10.69
N ALA A 81 4.38 -19.12 -11.64
CA ALA A 81 3.93 -19.07 -13.02
C ALA A 81 3.73 -20.50 -13.56
N ARG A 82 2.69 -20.71 -14.39
CA ARG A 82 2.43 -22.03 -14.99
C ARG A 82 3.61 -22.43 -15.91
N PRO A 83 4.11 -23.67 -15.84
CA PRO A 83 5.14 -24.15 -16.75
C PRO A 83 4.58 -24.34 -18.18
N GLY A 84 5.34 -23.95 -19.21
CA GLY A 84 5.06 -24.31 -20.61
C GLY A 84 5.11 -23.16 -21.63
N PRO A 85 4.86 -23.44 -22.93
CA PRO A 85 5.00 -22.50 -24.04
C PRO A 85 3.90 -21.41 -24.08
N ALA A 86 2.99 -21.37 -23.10
CA ALA A 86 1.97 -20.33 -22.92
C ALA A 86 2.55 -18.96 -22.48
N ARG A 87 3.84 -18.73 -22.73
CA ARG A 87 4.64 -17.61 -22.25
C ARG A 87 4.74 -16.46 -23.26
N ALA A 88 3.86 -16.44 -24.25
CA ALA A 88 3.74 -15.30 -25.14
C ALA A 88 3.34 -14.09 -24.29
N VAL A 89 4.22 -13.09 -24.24
CA VAL A 89 3.93 -11.79 -23.63
C VAL A 89 2.78 -11.18 -24.43
N ALA A 90 1.58 -11.26 -23.86
CA ALA A 90 0.34 -10.86 -24.54
C ALA A 90 0.10 -9.35 -24.48
N PHE A 91 0.79 -8.66 -23.56
CA PHE A 91 0.59 -7.24 -23.29
C PHE A 91 1.94 -6.55 -23.14
N ASP A 92 1.95 -5.26 -23.45
CA ASP A 92 3.07 -4.40 -23.11
C ASP A 92 3.16 -4.25 -21.58
N HIS A 93 4.35 -4.45 -21.03
CA HIS A 93 4.58 -4.44 -19.58
C HIS A 93 5.43 -3.24 -19.19
N PRO A 94 4.80 -2.07 -18.89
CA PRO A 94 5.53 -0.87 -18.50
C PRO A 94 6.36 -1.07 -17.23
N GLU A 95 6.02 -2.04 -16.38
CA GLU A 95 6.71 -2.35 -15.13
C GLU A 95 8.12 -2.90 -15.34
N TYR A 96 8.42 -3.41 -16.53
CA TYR A 96 9.75 -3.94 -16.90
C TYR A 96 10.52 -3.02 -17.86
N LYS A 97 9.95 -1.86 -18.21
CA LYS A 97 10.63 -0.90 -19.08
C LYS A 97 11.69 -0.12 -18.29
N PRO A 98 12.78 0.31 -18.95
CA PRO A 98 13.75 1.21 -18.33
C PRO A 98 13.04 2.48 -17.86
N GLU A 99 13.41 2.97 -16.67
CA GLU A 99 12.93 4.27 -16.21
C GLU A 99 13.48 5.35 -17.15
N PRO A 100 12.64 6.32 -17.60
CA PRO A 100 13.14 7.44 -18.39
C PRO A 100 14.23 8.19 -17.62
N GLU A 101 15.29 8.59 -18.31
CA GLU A 101 16.29 9.49 -17.75
C GLU A 101 15.57 10.73 -17.17
N PRO A 102 15.84 11.12 -15.91
CA PRO A 102 15.23 12.30 -15.34
C PRO A 102 15.58 13.52 -16.21
N PRO A 103 14.66 14.48 -16.38
CA PRO A 103 14.94 15.68 -17.16
C PRO A 103 16.22 16.34 -16.67
N VAL A 104 17.11 16.75 -17.59
CA VAL A 104 18.42 17.36 -17.30
C VAL A 104 18.31 18.65 -16.46
N HIS A 105 17.09 19.21 -16.34
CA HIS A 105 16.76 20.37 -15.53
C HIS A 105 15.89 20.07 -14.29
N ALA A 106 15.58 18.81 -14.00
CA ALA A 106 15.00 18.40 -12.73
C ALA A 106 16.09 18.32 -11.65
N VAL A 107 16.89 19.37 -11.54
CA VAL A 107 17.62 19.62 -10.30
C VAL A 107 16.54 19.71 -9.25
N ALA A 108 16.57 18.80 -8.27
CA ALA A 108 15.69 18.79 -7.13
C ALA A 108 15.86 20.09 -6.32
N ALA A 109 15.28 21.19 -6.82
CA ALA A 109 14.90 22.30 -5.99
C ALA A 109 13.99 21.68 -4.93
N GLY A 110 14.40 21.73 -3.67
CA GLY A 110 13.68 21.11 -2.57
C GLY A 110 12.21 21.52 -2.63
N SER A 111 11.38 20.64 -3.19
CA SER A 111 9.98 20.96 -3.40
C SER A 111 9.35 20.89 -2.02
N THR A 112 8.85 22.03 -1.58
CA THR A 112 8.07 22.10 -0.34
C THR A 112 6.77 21.35 -0.60
N TYR A 113 6.66 20.17 -0.01
CA TYR A 113 5.44 19.38 -0.04
C TYR A 113 4.59 19.74 1.19
N ALA A 114 3.31 19.94 0.96
CA ALA A 114 2.31 20.04 2.02
C ALA A 114 1.38 18.84 1.90
N SER A 115 1.08 18.19 3.02
CA SER A 115 0.09 17.13 3.10
C SER A 115 -1.12 17.63 3.89
N THR A 116 -2.31 17.31 3.41
CA THR A 116 -3.57 17.63 4.07
C THR A 116 -4.57 16.49 3.90
N ILE A 117 -5.42 16.29 4.91
CA ILE A 117 -6.49 15.30 4.86
C ILE A 117 -7.76 15.99 4.36
N ILE A 118 -8.25 15.55 3.20
CA ILE A 118 -9.51 16.04 2.64
C ILE A 118 -10.60 15.03 3.00
N THR A 119 -11.54 15.45 3.84
CA THR A 119 -12.67 14.61 4.24
C THR A 119 -13.83 14.81 3.28
N LEU A 120 -14.33 13.72 2.68
CA LEU A 120 -15.54 13.71 1.87
C LEU A 120 -16.71 13.15 2.68
N THR A 121 -17.77 13.93 2.81
CA THR A 121 -19.00 13.51 3.48
C THR A 121 -19.76 12.47 2.64
N LYS A 122 -20.59 11.66 3.31
CA LYS A 122 -21.48 10.69 2.63
C LYS A 122 -22.37 11.37 1.58
N ALA A 123 -22.87 12.57 1.86
CA ALA A 123 -23.69 13.35 0.93
C ALA A 123 -22.89 13.75 -0.33
N GLN A 124 -21.65 14.25 -0.15
CA GLN A 124 -20.76 14.58 -1.28
C GLN A 124 -20.41 13.35 -2.12
N VAL A 125 -20.09 12.22 -1.47
CA VAL A 125 -19.82 10.96 -2.18
C VAL A 125 -21.06 10.49 -2.96
N SER A 126 -22.25 10.58 -2.37
CA SER A 126 -23.50 10.22 -3.04
C SER A 126 -23.78 11.12 -4.26
N ALA A 127 -23.60 12.43 -4.12
CA ALA A 127 -23.76 13.40 -5.20
C ALA A 127 -22.70 13.23 -6.31
N LEU A 128 -21.49 12.82 -5.96
CA LEU A 128 -20.46 12.48 -6.94
C LEU A 128 -20.86 11.23 -7.74
N LYS A 129 -21.31 10.18 -7.04
CA LYS A 129 -21.71 8.92 -7.67
C LYS A 129 -22.95 9.07 -8.56
N SER A 130 -23.90 9.93 -8.22
CA SER A 130 -25.08 10.16 -9.08
C SER A 130 -24.72 10.72 -10.45
N ARG A 131 -23.55 11.37 -10.57
CA ARG A 131 -23.01 11.90 -11.84
C ARG A 131 -22.17 10.87 -12.61
N CYS A 132 -21.91 9.71 -12.02
CA CYS A 132 -21.06 8.66 -12.58
C CYS A 132 -21.78 7.31 -12.48
N ALA A 133 -22.85 7.15 -13.26
CA ALA A 133 -23.68 5.94 -13.25
C ALA A 133 -22.83 4.67 -13.43
N GLY A 134 -23.01 3.69 -12.55
CA GLY A 134 -22.26 2.43 -12.57
C GLY A 134 -20.84 2.49 -11.98
N ALA A 135 -20.32 3.65 -11.60
CA ALA A 135 -18.99 3.74 -10.98
C ALA A 135 -19.01 3.32 -9.50
N SER A 136 -17.98 2.57 -9.08
CA SER A 136 -17.71 2.35 -7.66
C SER A 136 -17.31 3.65 -6.98
N THR A 137 -17.46 3.71 -5.65
CA THR A 137 -17.02 4.87 -4.86
C THR A 137 -15.54 5.17 -5.10
N PHE A 138 -14.69 4.13 -5.12
CA PHE A 138 -13.26 4.26 -5.41
C PHE A 138 -13.02 4.92 -6.77
N ARG A 139 -13.65 4.42 -7.84
CA ARG A 139 -13.47 4.98 -9.19
C ARG A 139 -13.92 6.44 -9.26
N ALA A 140 -15.07 6.76 -8.66
CA ALA A 140 -15.61 8.12 -8.67
C ALA A 140 -14.69 9.11 -7.93
N VAL A 141 -14.23 8.74 -6.72
CA VAL A 141 -13.34 9.59 -5.91
C VAL A 141 -11.97 9.75 -6.56
N THR A 142 -11.35 8.65 -7.03
CA THR A 142 -10.05 8.71 -7.69
C THR A 142 -10.10 9.55 -8.97
N ALA A 143 -11.17 9.44 -9.77
CA ALA A 143 -11.37 10.29 -10.94
C ALA A 143 -11.51 11.78 -10.56
N LEU A 144 -12.23 12.10 -9.49
CA LEU A 144 -12.33 13.47 -8.99
C LEU A 144 -10.96 14.01 -8.55
N VAL A 145 -10.21 13.23 -7.76
CA VAL A 145 -8.85 13.60 -7.31
C VAL A 145 -7.94 13.83 -8.51
N TRP A 146 -7.99 12.98 -9.52
CA TRP A 146 -7.26 13.15 -10.76
C TRP A 146 -7.62 14.46 -11.46
N GLN A 147 -8.91 14.75 -11.64
CA GLN A 147 -9.37 16.01 -12.24
C GLN A 147 -8.90 17.24 -11.46
N CYS A 148 -8.99 17.20 -10.12
CA CYS A 148 -8.47 18.25 -9.25
C CYS A 148 -6.97 18.43 -9.43
N ALA A 149 -6.20 17.36 -9.48
CA ALA A 149 -4.75 17.40 -9.67
C ALA A 149 -4.37 17.97 -11.04
N CYS A 150 -5.03 17.56 -12.12
CA CYS A 150 -4.81 18.11 -13.47
C CYS A 150 -5.11 19.62 -13.51
N ARG A 151 -6.26 20.04 -12.96
CA ARG A 151 -6.64 21.45 -12.91
C ARG A 151 -5.64 22.27 -12.10
N ALA A 152 -5.25 21.78 -10.92
CA ALA A 152 -4.30 22.47 -10.04
C ALA A 152 -2.91 22.61 -10.66
N ARG A 153 -2.46 21.63 -11.45
CA ARG A 153 -1.18 21.70 -12.17
C ARG A 153 -1.22 22.61 -13.39
N SER A 154 -2.40 22.89 -13.94
CA SER A 154 -2.60 23.72 -15.14
C SER A 154 -1.62 23.38 -16.26
N LEU A 155 -1.46 22.07 -16.52
CA LEU A 155 -0.53 21.57 -17.52
C LEU A 155 -0.96 22.01 -18.93
N PRO A 156 -0.01 22.24 -19.85
CA PRO A 156 -0.31 22.43 -21.27
C PRO A 156 -1.16 21.27 -21.83
N PRO A 157 -1.96 21.50 -22.88
CA PRO A 157 -2.77 20.44 -23.52
C PRO A 157 -1.95 19.25 -24.04
N ASP A 158 -0.65 19.47 -24.29
CA ASP A 158 0.27 18.53 -24.93
C ASP A 158 1.28 17.91 -23.94
N ALA A 159 1.09 18.16 -22.63
CA ALA A 159 1.99 17.71 -21.56
C ALA A 159 1.63 16.34 -20.97
#